data_AF-A0A259P420-F1
#
_entry.id   AF-A0A259P420-F1
#
_cell.length_a   1.000
_cell.length_b   1.000
_cell.length_c   1.000
_cell.angle_alpha   90.00
_cell.angle_beta   90.00
_cell.angle_gamma   90.00
#
_symmetry.space_group_name_H-M   'P 1'
#
loop_
_entity.id
_entity.type
_entity.pdbx_description
1 polymer ?
#
loop_
_entity_poly.entity_id
_entity_poly.type
_entity_poly.pdbx_seq_one_letter_code
_entity_poly.pdbx_strand_id
1 'polypeptide(L)'
;MQVGIIMGSTSDWPTMKLAADMLDRFGIAYETRVVSAHRTPQLLAEYASSAASRGLKVIIAGAGGAAHLPGMAAAFTSLPVLGVPVQSKALKGIDSLLSIVQMPKGVAVGTLAIGEAGAANAGLLAAQILATSDAAPMKVLVLGAGQLARMMALAGAPLNISISAYDVNSDNIVHPLTQQLLGNGLAQALADADVVTAEFEHIPLPVLAQCQQSGKFLPGAQAIQVGGDRRLEKSLLQTAGVATSAFTVINNETDFNAAIAQLGLPLVFKSALAGYDGKGQWRLKDAAAAPALWQELAAFLAADPQQAIVAEQFIRFDREVSLVGARNRHGEIKVYPLTENHHVNGVLSVSLARPLDTALQQQAEQMFTAVAEQLNYVGVLAIEFFDVQGKLLVNELAPRVHNSGHWTQQGADCCQFANHLRAACGLPLGSTALIRPTLMVNILGEDQVPNSILELPALGLHWYGKTKRAGRKMGHINLSANSTAELKARFAQLIDLLPAATFPELEQMLQQL
;
A
#
# COMPACT_ATOMS: atom_id res chain seq x y z
N MET A 1 13.99 7.77 -14.18
CA MET A 1 14.45 8.83 -15.11
C MET A 1 13.58 8.76 -16.35
N GLN A 2 13.22 9.90 -16.95
CA GLN A 2 12.36 9.97 -18.14
C GLN A 2 13.17 10.21 -19.43
N VAL A 3 14.32 10.89 -19.32
CA VAL A 3 15.19 11.21 -20.47
C VAL A 3 16.60 10.67 -20.23
N GLY A 4 17.20 10.05 -21.24
CA GLY A 4 18.59 9.62 -21.23
C GLY A 4 19.47 10.56 -22.05
N ILE A 5 20.51 11.14 -21.46
CA ILE A 5 21.48 11.98 -22.18
C ILE A 5 22.78 11.19 -22.34
N ILE A 6 23.13 10.85 -23.57
CA ILE A 6 24.37 10.14 -23.89
C ILE A 6 25.31 11.02 -24.71
N MET A 7 26.60 10.88 -24.43
CA MET A 7 27.63 11.62 -25.14
C MET A 7 28.87 10.78 -25.41
N GLY A 8 29.55 11.05 -26.53
CA GLY A 8 30.70 10.25 -26.98
C GLY A 8 31.94 10.38 -26.09
N SER A 9 32.07 11.50 -25.38
CA SER A 9 33.20 11.86 -24.53
C SER A 9 32.79 12.89 -23.47
N THR A 10 33.49 12.95 -22.35
CA THR A 10 33.30 14.04 -21.36
C THR A 10 33.56 15.43 -21.93
N SER A 11 34.34 15.52 -23.02
CA SER A 11 34.56 16.77 -23.75
C SER A 11 33.31 17.33 -24.43
N ASP A 12 32.29 16.51 -24.67
CA ASP A 12 31.01 16.95 -25.25
C ASP A 12 30.05 17.50 -24.18
N TRP A 13 30.34 17.28 -22.88
CA TRP A 13 29.47 17.66 -21.77
C TRP A 13 29.15 19.16 -21.67
N PRO A 14 30.08 20.11 -21.88
CA PRO A 14 29.76 21.53 -21.82
C PRO A 14 28.58 21.93 -22.72
N THR A 15 28.50 21.34 -23.92
CA THR A 15 27.37 21.52 -24.84
C THR A 15 26.15 20.74 -24.36
N MET A 16 26.31 19.45 -24.05
CA MET A 16 25.19 18.57 -23.71
C MET A 16 24.50 18.91 -22.38
N LYS A 17 25.21 19.57 -21.47
CA LYS A 17 24.64 20.09 -20.22
C LYS A 17 23.48 21.05 -20.47
N LEU A 18 23.46 21.76 -21.60
CA LEU A 18 22.35 22.67 -21.93
C LEU A 18 21.03 21.93 -22.16
N ALA A 19 21.07 20.65 -22.58
CA ALA A 19 19.88 19.81 -22.62
C ALA A 19 19.37 19.48 -21.21
N ALA A 20 20.30 19.12 -20.31
CA ALA A 20 20.01 18.87 -18.90
C ALA A 20 19.42 20.12 -18.22
N ASP A 21 20.02 21.30 -18.44
CA ASP A 21 19.55 22.56 -17.87
C ASP A 21 18.13 22.91 -18.32
N MET A 22 17.75 22.58 -19.56
CA MET A 22 16.36 22.74 -19.99
C MET A 22 15.42 21.74 -19.29
N LEU A 23 15.83 20.48 -19.12
CA LEU A 23 15.01 19.48 -18.42
C LEU A 23 14.83 19.83 -16.93
N ASP A 24 15.86 20.34 -16.27
CA ASP A 24 15.82 20.83 -14.89
C ASP A 24 14.77 21.95 -14.73
N ARG A 25 14.69 22.88 -15.69
CA ARG A 25 13.68 23.96 -15.66
C ARG A 25 12.24 23.45 -15.70
N PHE A 26 12.00 22.27 -16.26
CA PHE A 26 10.68 21.64 -16.31
C PHE A 26 10.49 20.56 -15.23
N GLY A 27 11.47 20.34 -14.34
CA GLY A 27 11.41 19.29 -13.33
C GLY A 27 11.41 17.87 -13.90
N ILE A 28 11.96 17.68 -15.11
CA ILE A 28 11.99 16.38 -15.80
C ILE A 28 13.25 15.63 -15.39
N ALA A 29 13.08 14.47 -14.77
CA ALA A 29 14.19 13.65 -14.31
C ALA A 29 14.97 13.03 -15.50
N TYR A 30 16.29 13.14 -15.50
CA TYR A 30 17.16 12.59 -16.54
C TYR A 30 18.38 11.85 -15.98
N GLU A 31 18.98 11.00 -16.79
CA GLU A 31 20.29 10.40 -16.54
C GLU A 31 21.31 10.85 -17.58
N THR A 32 22.59 10.83 -17.20
CA THR A 32 23.70 11.15 -18.11
C THR A 32 24.69 9.99 -18.16
N ARG A 33 25.19 9.64 -19.35
CA ARG A 33 26.22 8.61 -19.54
C ARG A 33 27.20 8.99 -20.64
N VAL A 34 28.46 8.63 -20.47
CA VAL A 34 29.47 8.67 -21.55
C VAL A 34 29.45 7.31 -22.25
N VAL A 35 29.05 7.31 -23.51
CA VAL A 35 28.88 6.11 -24.34
C VAL A 35 29.35 6.43 -25.74
N SER A 36 30.29 5.65 -26.27
CA SER A 36 30.90 5.90 -27.57
C SER A 36 30.52 4.82 -28.58
N ALA A 37 30.05 5.24 -29.76
CA ALA A 37 29.73 4.34 -30.87
C ALA A 37 30.95 3.54 -31.38
N HIS A 38 32.15 4.09 -31.23
CA HIS A 38 33.39 3.51 -31.75
C HIS A 38 34.19 2.78 -30.67
N ARG A 39 34.24 3.34 -29.45
CA ARG A 39 35.08 2.81 -28.37
C ARG A 39 34.36 1.80 -27.49
N THR A 40 33.04 1.94 -27.35
CA THR A 40 32.22 1.10 -26.46
C THR A 40 30.90 0.70 -27.14
N PRO A 41 30.93 0.08 -28.34
CA PRO A 41 29.72 -0.23 -29.10
C PRO A 41 28.77 -1.20 -28.39
N GLN A 42 29.30 -2.16 -27.61
CA GLN A 42 28.48 -3.09 -26.83
C GLN A 42 27.70 -2.37 -25.73
N LEU A 43 28.36 -1.45 -25.02
CA LEU A 43 27.70 -0.63 -24.00
C LEU A 43 26.61 0.26 -24.61
N LEU A 44 26.82 0.77 -25.83
CA LEU A 44 25.81 1.53 -26.55
C LEU A 44 24.57 0.68 -26.87
N ALA A 45 24.78 -0.51 -27.41
CA ALA A 45 23.70 -1.44 -27.70
C ALA A 45 22.92 -1.79 -26.43
N GLU A 46 23.61 -2.16 -25.36
CA GLU A 46 22.99 -2.48 -24.07
C GLU A 46 22.22 -1.30 -23.48
N TYR A 47 22.81 -0.10 -23.48
CA TYR A 47 22.17 1.11 -22.97
C TYR A 47 20.87 1.44 -23.71
N ALA A 48 20.91 1.41 -25.04
CA ALA A 48 19.80 1.79 -25.90
C ALA A 48 18.69 0.72 -25.92
N SER A 49 19.04 -0.56 -25.99
CA SER A 49 18.06 -1.66 -25.97
C SER A 49 17.37 -1.83 -24.62
N SER A 50 18.05 -1.52 -23.51
CA SER A 50 17.44 -1.53 -22.17
C SER A 50 16.73 -0.22 -21.81
N ALA A 51 16.86 0.85 -22.60
CA ALA A 51 16.36 2.17 -22.23
C ALA A 51 14.86 2.19 -21.91
N ALA A 52 14.04 1.52 -22.73
CA ALA A 52 12.59 1.47 -22.55
C ALA A 52 12.18 0.74 -21.26
N SER A 53 12.82 -0.40 -20.96
CA SER A 53 12.54 -1.17 -19.73
C SER A 53 13.03 -0.46 -18.47
N ARG A 54 14.02 0.43 -18.59
CA ARG A 54 14.47 1.33 -17.52
C ARG A 54 13.58 2.56 -17.32
N GLY A 55 12.50 2.69 -18.10
CA GLY A 55 11.52 3.77 -17.98
C GLY A 55 11.86 5.05 -18.74
N LEU A 56 12.92 5.06 -19.56
CA LEU A 56 13.21 6.18 -20.45
C LEU A 56 12.15 6.27 -21.55
N LYS A 57 11.85 7.50 -21.96
CA LYS A 57 10.89 7.81 -23.02
C LYS A 57 11.54 8.50 -24.21
N VAL A 58 12.65 9.20 -24.00
CA VAL A 58 13.43 9.90 -25.04
C VAL A 58 14.92 9.75 -24.73
N ILE A 59 15.74 9.56 -25.77
CA ILE A 59 17.20 9.62 -25.65
C ILE A 59 17.71 10.84 -26.40
N ILE A 60 18.52 11.66 -25.74
CA ILE A 60 19.27 12.76 -26.33
C ILE A 60 20.72 12.28 -26.49
N ALA A 61 21.21 12.22 -27.72
CA ALA A 61 22.55 11.75 -28.04
C ALA A 61 23.35 12.86 -28.72
N GLY A 62 24.53 13.19 -28.20
CA GLY A 62 25.39 14.19 -28.81
C GLY A 62 26.85 13.77 -28.90
N ALA A 63 27.47 14.04 -30.03
CA ALA A 63 28.88 13.74 -30.24
C ALA A 63 29.48 14.59 -31.36
N GLY A 64 30.69 15.10 -31.14
CA GLY A 64 31.44 15.84 -32.16
C GLY A 64 32.22 14.89 -33.07
N GLY A 65 33.16 14.12 -32.49
CA GLY A 65 34.00 13.16 -33.23
C GLY A 65 33.37 11.77 -33.43
N ALA A 66 32.37 11.43 -32.62
CA ALA A 66 31.61 10.18 -32.73
C ALA A 66 30.21 10.44 -33.32
N ALA A 67 30.14 11.20 -34.41
CA ALA A 67 28.91 11.69 -35.02
C ALA A 67 27.84 10.61 -35.32
N HIS A 68 28.25 9.35 -35.42
CA HIS A 68 27.38 8.18 -35.58
C HIS A 68 26.57 7.81 -34.33
N LEU A 69 26.90 8.36 -33.15
CA LEU A 69 26.29 7.97 -31.87
C LEU A 69 24.74 8.05 -31.87
N PRO A 70 24.09 9.13 -32.34
CA PRO A 70 22.63 9.20 -32.36
C PRO A 70 22.01 8.15 -33.28
N GLY A 71 22.60 7.96 -34.46
CA GLY A 71 22.15 6.96 -35.43
C GLY A 71 22.27 5.54 -34.90
N MET A 72 23.41 5.22 -34.27
CA MET A 72 23.63 3.91 -33.66
C MET A 72 22.69 3.68 -32.48
N ALA A 73 22.46 4.68 -31.63
CA ALA A 73 21.48 4.57 -30.54
C ALA A 73 20.08 4.28 -31.08
N ALA A 74 19.65 4.98 -32.12
CA ALA A 74 18.35 4.80 -32.76
C ALA A 74 18.18 3.41 -33.38
N ALA A 75 19.26 2.77 -33.84
CA ALA A 75 19.20 1.42 -34.40
C ALA A 75 18.90 0.33 -33.34
N PHE A 76 19.13 0.62 -32.05
CA PHE A 76 19.01 -0.35 -30.95
C PHE A 76 17.79 -0.13 -30.05
N THR A 77 16.95 0.87 -30.34
CA THR A 77 15.84 1.25 -29.46
C THR A 77 14.60 1.65 -30.25
N SER A 78 13.43 1.43 -29.66
CA SER A 78 12.15 1.91 -30.19
C SER A 78 11.81 3.32 -29.70
N LEU A 79 12.60 3.88 -28.78
CA LEU A 79 12.39 5.22 -28.24
C LEU A 79 12.80 6.30 -29.26
N PRO A 80 12.15 7.48 -29.27
CA PRO A 80 12.65 8.66 -29.96
C PRO A 80 14.09 8.98 -29.57
N VAL A 81 14.97 9.10 -30.57
CA VAL A 81 16.35 9.57 -30.40
C VAL A 81 16.52 10.95 -31.02
N LEU A 82 16.97 11.88 -30.19
CA LEU A 82 17.25 13.27 -30.53
C LEU A 82 18.76 13.44 -30.69
N GLY A 83 19.22 13.67 -31.92
CA GLY A 83 20.62 13.79 -32.27
C GLY A 83 21.09 15.24 -32.23
N VAL A 84 22.05 15.55 -31.35
CA VAL A 84 22.68 16.87 -31.22
C VAL A 84 24.04 16.84 -31.92
N PRO A 85 24.21 17.53 -33.07
CA PRO A 85 25.51 17.72 -33.68
C PRO A 85 26.39 18.60 -32.79
N VAL A 86 27.41 18.05 -32.14
CA VAL A 86 28.35 18.84 -31.33
C VAL A 86 29.45 19.40 -32.24
N GLN A 87 29.89 20.63 -31.99
CA GLN A 87 30.88 21.28 -32.85
C GLN A 87 32.24 20.57 -32.80
N SER A 88 32.66 20.02 -33.94
CA SER A 88 34.02 19.52 -34.13
C SER A 88 35.02 20.66 -34.35
N LYS A 89 36.30 20.43 -34.06
CA LYS A 89 37.37 21.42 -34.33
C LYS A 89 37.59 21.66 -35.82
N ALA A 90 37.42 20.62 -36.64
CA ALA A 90 37.76 20.65 -38.07
C ALA A 90 36.65 21.29 -38.91
N LEU A 91 35.39 20.86 -38.71
CA LEU A 91 34.27 21.22 -39.59
C LEU A 91 33.12 21.90 -38.84
N LYS A 92 33.37 22.39 -37.61
CA LYS A 92 32.42 23.16 -36.80
C LYS A 92 31.05 22.48 -36.65
N GLY A 93 31.03 21.13 -36.65
CA GLY A 93 29.82 20.32 -36.48
C GLY A 93 29.03 20.05 -37.75
N ILE A 94 29.48 20.51 -38.94
CA ILE A 94 28.87 20.14 -40.23
C ILE A 94 29.04 18.64 -40.49
N ASP A 95 30.20 18.10 -40.14
CA ASP A 95 30.46 16.66 -40.14
C ASP A 95 29.48 15.90 -39.26
N SER A 96 29.26 16.40 -38.04
CA SER A 96 28.31 15.80 -37.11
C SER A 96 26.88 15.89 -37.64
N LEU A 97 26.48 17.03 -38.20
CA LEU A 97 25.15 17.24 -38.74
C LEU A 97 24.88 16.30 -39.92
N LEU A 98 25.80 16.24 -40.88
CA LEU A 98 25.65 15.40 -42.07
C LEU A 98 25.59 13.91 -41.69
N SER A 99 26.34 13.48 -40.69
CA SER A 99 26.27 12.10 -40.18
C SER A 99 24.92 11.77 -39.53
N ILE A 100 24.27 12.73 -38.86
CA ILE A 100 23.04 12.48 -38.10
C ILE A 100 21.81 12.61 -39.01
N VAL A 101 21.80 13.56 -39.95
CA VAL A 101 20.65 13.81 -40.83
C VAL A 101 20.50 12.77 -41.94
N GLN A 102 21.58 12.08 -42.31
CA GLN A 102 21.62 11.12 -43.43
C GLN A 102 21.36 9.66 -43.00
N MET A 103 20.53 9.43 -41.98
CA MET A 103 20.22 8.06 -41.55
C MET A 103 19.44 7.26 -42.61
N PRO A 104 19.69 5.94 -42.75
CA PRO A 104 18.98 5.10 -43.69
C PRO A 104 17.52 4.92 -43.30
N LYS A 105 16.68 4.56 -44.28
CA LYS A 105 15.28 4.18 -44.06
C LYS A 105 15.18 3.13 -42.94
N GLY A 106 14.33 3.39 -41.96
CA GLY A 106 14.09 2.50 -40.82
C GLY A 106 14.87 2.86 -39.55
N VAL A 107 15.79 3.82 -39.61
CA VAL A 107 16.53 4.32 -38.43
C VAL A 107 16.27 5.81 -38.28
N ALA A 108 15.23 6.18 -37.52
CA ALA A 108 14.82 7.57 -37.39
C ALA A 108 15.61 8.30 -36.29
N VAL A 109 16.16 9.48 -36.61
CA VAL A 109 16.77 10.39 -35.63
C VAL A 109 16.18 11.78 -35.82
N GLY A 110 15.65 12.37 -34.74
CA GLY A 110 15.27 13.77 -34.71
C GLY A 110 16.54 14.61 -34.64
N THR A 111 17.00 15.16 -35.77
CA THR A 111 18.25 15.93 -35.84
C THR A 111 18.03 17.37 -35.38
N LEU A 112 18.87 17.87 -34.48
CA LEU A 112 18.79 19.22 -33.93
C LEU A 112 19.82 20.16 -34.57
N ALA A 113 19.72 21.45 -34.26
CA ALA A 113 20.72 22.46 -34.62
C ALA A 113 22.13 22.09 -34.12
N ILE A 114 23.17 22.64 -34.74
CA ILE A 114 24.55 22.40 -34.33
C ILE A 114 24.84 23.14 -33.00
N GLY A 115 25.54 22.47 -32.08
CA GLY A 115 26.12 23.07 -30.89
C GLY A 115 25.10 23.39 -29.79
N GLU A 116 25.30 24.51 -29.11
CA GLU A 116 24.57 24.90 -27.90
C GLU A 116 23.05 24.99 -28.11
N ALA A 117 22.62 25.64 -29.19
CA ALA A 117 21.20 25.74 -29.54
C ALA A 117 20.57 24.36 -29.78
N GLY A 118 21.35 23.44 -30.38
CA GLY A 118 20.93 22.05 -30.57
C GLY A 118 20.66 21.31 -29.28
N ALA A 119 21.59 21.41 -28.34
CA ALA A 119 21.46 20.77 -27.03
C ALA A 119 20.28 21.32 -26.23
N ALA A 120 20.14 22.65 -26.14
CA ALA A 120 19.00 23.26 -25.46
C ALA A 120 17.66 22.85 -26.11
N ASN A 121 17.58 22.90 -27.45
CA ASN A 121 16.38 22.50 -28.17
C ASN A 121 16.08 21.00 -28.05
N ALA A 122 17.10 20.14 -27.91
CA ALA A 122 16.88 18.73 -27.63
C ALA A 122 16.20 18.52 -26.28
N GLY A 123 16.60 19.26 -25.24
CA GLY A 123 15.93 19.24 -23.93
C GLY A 123 14.47 19.72 -24.02
N LEU A 124 14.22 20.82 -24.74
CA LEU A 124 12.87 21.34 -24.97
C LEU A 124 11.98 20.36 -25.76
N LEU A 125 12.51 19.79 -26.85
CA LEU A 125 11.76 18.85 -27.68
C LEU A 125 11.48 17.54 -26.94
N ALA A 126 12.42 17.07 -26.11
CA ALA A 126 12.16 15.93 -25.23
C ALA A 126 11.02 16.23 -24.25
N ALA A 127 10.97 17.43 -23.67
CA ALA A 127 9.85 17.85 -22.82
C ALA A 127 8.52 17.89 -23.59
N GLN A 128 8.51 18.39 -24.83
CA GLN A 128 7.33 18.41 -25.69
C GLN A 128 6.84 17.00 -26.03
N ILE A 129 7.73 16.08 -26.39
CA ILE A 129 7.40 14.67 -26.65
C ILE A 129 6.79 14.01 -25.41
N LEU A 130 7.35 14.27 -24.24
CA LEU A 130 6.79 13.77 -22.98
C LEU A 130 5.38 14.32 -22.74
N ALA A 131 5.14 15.59 -23.06
CA ALA A 131 3.84 16.24 -22.90
C ALA A 131 2.76 15.75 -23.87
N THR A 132 3.10 15.11 -24.99
CA THR A 132 2.09 14.53 -25.92
C THR A 132 1.54 13.19 -25.46
N SER A 133 2.16 12.57 -24.47
CA SER A 133 1.63 11.35 -23.88
C SER A 133 0.58 11.77 -22.85
N ASP A 134 -0.70 11.47 -23.08
CA ASP A 134 -1.66 11.46 -21.96
C ASP A 134 -1.01 10.66 -20.84
N ALA A 135 -0.96 11.23 -19.63
CA ALA A 135 -0.49 10.49 -18.47
C ALA A 135 -1.43 9.30 -18.31
N ALA A 136 -1.05 8.16 -18.89
CA ALA A 136 -1.77 6.91 -18.74
C ALA A 136 -2.07 6.74 -17.24
N PRO A 137 -3.30 6.36 -16.88
CA PRO A 137 -3.67 6.26 -15.48
C PRO A 137 -2.64 5.40 -14.77
N MET A 138 -2.16 5.86 -13.62
CA MET A 138 -1.17 5.10 -12.87
C MET A 138 -1.76 3.73 -12.53
N LYS A 139 -1.03 2.67 -12.85
CA LYS A 139 -1.51 1.30 -12.70
C LYS A 139 -1.07 0.74 -11.37
N VAL A 140 -2.02 0.42 -10.50
CA VAL A 140 -1.77 -0.23 -9.21
C VAL A 140 -2.28 -1.65 -9.26
N LEU A 141 -1.41 -2.60 -8.96
CA LEU A 141 -1.77 -3.99 -8.73
C LEU A 141 -2.02 -4.20 -7.23
N VAL A 142 -3.19 -4.71 -6.87
CA VAL A 142 -3.49 -5.13 -5.49
C VAL A 142 -3.39 -6.65 -5.41
N LEU A 143 -2.58 -7.16 -4.49
CA LEU A 143 -2.57 -8.57 -4.12
C LEU A 143 -3.84 -8.85 -3.29
N GLY A 144 -4.77 -9.59 -3.89
CA GLY A 144 -6.11 -9.90 -3.38
C GLY A 144 -7.22 -9.20 -4.17
N ALA A 145 -8.34 -9.91 -4.35
CA ALA A 145 -9.50 -9.50 -5.14
C ALA A 145 -10.79 -9.32 -4.30
N GLY A 146 -10.63 -9.06 -3.01
CA GLY A 146 -11.70 -8.89 -2.02
C GLY A 146 -12.26 -7.47 -1.93
N GLN A 147 -12.91 -7.19 -0.80
CA GLN A 147 -13.63 -5.93 -0.60
C GLN A 147 -12.70 -4.72 -0.45
N LEU A 148 -11.48 -4.93 0.05
CA LEU A 148 -10.55 -3.84 0.30
C LEU A 148 -9.94 -3.38 -1.04
N ALA A 149 -9.59 -4.30 -1.93
CA ALA A 149 -9.26 -4.02 -3.33
C ALA A 149 -10.41 -3.29 -4.06
N ARG A 150 -11.65 -3.74 -3.85
CA ARG A 150 -12.85 -3.08 -4.38
C ARG A 150 -12.96 -1.61 -3.93
N MET A 151 -12.77 -1.34 -2.65
CA MET A 151 -12.86 0.02 -2.12
C MET A 151 -11.67 0.89 -2.52
N MET A 152 -10.48 0.31 -2.69
CA MET A 152 -9.35 0.99 -3.32
C MET A 152 -9.68 1.38 -4.77
N ALA A 153 -10.26 0.48 -5.57
CA ALA A 153 -10.68 0.79 -6.95
C ALA A 153 -11.65 1.99 -7.02
N LEU A 154 -12.63 2.05 -6.13
CA LEU A 154 -13.57 3.18 -6.04
C LEU A 154 -12.88 4.48 -5.63
N ALA A 155 -11.95 4.43 -4.67
CA ALA A 155 -11.24 5.60 -4.18
C ALA A 155 -10.13 6.09 -5.13
N GLY A 156 -9.57 5.19 -5.95
CA GLY A 156 -8.49 5.48 -6.89
C GLY A 156 -8.96 6.10 -8.21
N ALA A 157 -10.17 5.77 -8.67
CA ALA A 157 -10.68 6.26 -9.95
C ALA A 157 -10.69 7.80 -10.08
N PRO A 158 -11.13 8.60 -9.06
CA PRO A 158 -11.05 10.06 -9.11
C PRO A 158 -9.62 10.62 -9.16
N LEU A 159 -8.61 9.83 -8.78
CA LEU A 159 -7.20 10.20 -8.81
C LEU A 159 -6.52 9.80 -10.13
N ASN A 160 -7.29 9.34 -11.12
CA ASN A 160 -6.78 8.76 -12.37
C ASN A 160 -5.83 7.57 -12.12
N ILE A 161 -6.14 6.75 -11.11
CA ILE A 161 -5.43 5.51 -10.78
C ILE A 161 -6.28 4.33 -11.27
N SER A 162 -5.70 3.50 -12.13
CA SER A 162 -6.31 2.25 -12.59
C SER A 162 -5.86 1.11 -11.69
N ILE A 163 -6.80 0.29 -11.21
CA ILE A 163 -6.52 -0.80 -10.27
C ILE A 163 -6.89 -2.14 -10.88
N SER A 164 -5.93 -3.06 -10.87
CA SER A 164 -6.15 -4.49 -11.08
C SER A 164 -5.91 -5.26 -9.79
N ALA A 165 -6.61 -6.37 -9.61
CA ALA A 165 -6.45 -7.26 -8.46
C ALA A 165 -5.91 -8.61 -8.91
N TYR A 166 -4.89 -9.10 -8.23
CA TYR A 166 -4.35 -10.45 -8.41
C TYR A 166 -4.93 -11.38 -7.35
N ASP A 167 -5.70 -12.38 -7.77
CA ASP A 167 -6.18 -13.43 -6.87
C ASP A 167 -5.10 -14.50 -6.69
N VAL A 168 -4.48 -14.53 -5.52
CA VAL A 168 -3.41 -15.47 -5.17
C VAL A 168 -3.84 -16.94 -5.22
N ASN A 169 -5.14 -17.24 -5.19
CA ASN A 169 -5.64 -18.62 -5.20
C ASN A 169 -5.85 -19.16 -6.62
N SER A 170 -6.22 -18.28 -7.55
CA SER A 170 -6.55 -18.66 -8.94
C SER A 170 -5.53 -18.20 -9.96
N ASP A 171 -4.53 -17.41 -9.55
CA ASP A 171 -3.52 -16.76 -10.41
C ASP A 171 -4.12 -15.77 -11.42
N ASN A 172 -5.41 -15.45 -11.29
CA ASN A 172 -6.12 -14.54 -12.18
C ASN A 172 -5.89 -13.08 -11.82
N ILE A 173 -5.88 -12.25 -12.85
CA ILE A 173 -5.90 -10.80 -12.74
C ILE A 173 -7.31 -10.36 -13.08
N VAL A 174 -7.99 -9.68 -12.16
CA VAL A 174 -9.38 -9.26 -12.31
C VAL A 174 -9.55 -7.77 -12.05
N HIS A 175 -10.61 -7.20 -12.60
CA HIS A 175 -11.04 -5.86 -12.21
C HIS A 175 -11.74 -5.92 -10.84
N PRO A 176 -11.28 -5.19 -9.79
CA PRO A 176 -11.80 -5.37 -8.42
C PRO A 176 -13.30 -5.14 -8.25
N LEU A 177 -13.89 -4.25 -9.06
CA LEU A 177 -15.33 -3.93 -8.99
C LEU A 177 -16.23 -4.90 -9.75
N THR A 178 -15.93 -5.17 -11.02
CA THR A 178 -16.76 -5.99 -11.91
C THR A 178 -16.40 -7.47 -11.87
N GLN A 179 -15.25 -7.82 -11.28
CA GLN A 179 -14.67 -9.17 -11.27
C GLN A 179 -14.39 -9.72 -12.68
N GLN A 180 -14.34 -8.84 -13.69
CA GLN A 180 -13.98 -9.20 -15.06
C GLN A 180 -12.54 -9.70 -15.09
N LEU A 181 -12.31 -10.83 -15.77
CA LEU A 181 -10.97 -11.35 -16.03
C LEU A 181 -10.22 -10.42 -17.00
N LEU A 182 -9.05 -9.94 -16.56
CA LEU A 182 -8.16 -9.06 -17.31
C LEU A 182 -6.91 -9.80 -17.83
N GLY A 183 -6.52 -10.88 -17.17
CA GLY A 183 -5.34 -11.67 -17.50
C GLY A 183 -5.06 -12.75 -16.46
N ASN A 184 -3.90 -13.38 -16.56
CA ASN A 184 -3.47 -14.46 -15.66
C ASN A 184 -1.93 -14.41 -15.51
N GLY A 185 -1.44 -14.78 -14.32
CA GLY A 185 -0.01 -14.85 -14.03
C GLY A 185 0.56 -13.60 -13.37
N LEU A 186 1.21 -13.78 -12.22
CA LEU A 186 1.82 -12.69 -11.45
C LEU A 186 2.88 -11.91 -12.23
N ALA A 187 3.73 -12.58 -13.01
CA ALA A 187 4.81 -11.91 -13.75
C ALA A 187 4.27 -10.89 -14.76
N GLN A 188 3.17 -11.23 -15.46
CA GLN A 188 2.49 -10.30 -16.36
C GLN A 188 1.87 -9.13 -15.58
N ALA A 189 1.23 -9.41 -14.44
CA ALA A 189 0.64 -8.38 -13.59
C ALA A 189 1.70 -7.38 -13.07
N LEU A 190 2.86 -7.87 -12.63
CA LEU A 190 3.97 -7.06 -12.15
C LEU A 190 4.62 -6.24 -13.27
N ALA A 191 4.65 -6.75 -14.50
CA ALA A 191 5.16 -6.03 -15.65
C ALA A 191 4.26 -4.86 -16.04
N ASP A 192 2.93 -5.03 -15.97
CA ASP A 192 1.95 -3.99 -16.34
C ASP A 192 1.76 -2.91 -15.26
N ALA A 193 2.00 -3.24 -13.98
CA ALA A 193 1.77 -2.32 -12.87
C ALA A 193 2.93 -1.32 -12.68
N ASP A 194 2.61 -0.09 -12.26
CA ASP A 194 3.59 0.90 -11.81
C ASP A 194 3.90 0.72 -10.31
N VAL A 195 2.88 0.33 -9.52
CA VAL A 195 2.97 0.11 -8.08
C VAL A 195 2.21 -1.17 -7.72
N VAL A 196 2.71 -1.91 -6.72
CA VAL A 196 2.07 -3.11 -6.20
C VAL A 196 1.78 -2.89 -4.72
N THR A 197 0.59 -3.25 -4.28
CA THR A 197 0.21 -3.25 -2.85
C THR A 197 -0.60 -4.49 -2.50
N ALA A 198 -1.03 -4.63 -1.26
CA ALA A 198 -1.76 -5.80 -0.79
C ALA A 198 -2.97 -5.42 0.06
N GLU A 199 -4.02 -6.23 -0.05
CA GLU A 199 -5.20 -6.07 0.80
C GLU A 199 -5.23 -7.01 2.02
N PHE A 200 -4.26 -7.93 2.14
CA PHE A 200 -4.17 -8.91 3.22
C PHE A 200 -2.71 -9.31 3.46
N GLU A 201 -2.43 -9.78 4.67
CA GLU A 201 -1.08 -10.08 5.17
C GLU A 201 -0.63 -11.54 4.90
N HIS A 202 -1.57 -12.45 4.65
CA HIS A 202 -1.31 -13.88 4.45
C HIS A 202 -0.91 -14.23 3.01
N ILE A 203 0.10 -13.54 2.46
CA ILE A 203 0.53 -13.71 1.07
C ILE A 203 1.47 -14.92 0.95
N PRO A 204 1.26 -15.84 -0.01
CA PRO A 204 2.19 -16.96 -0.23
C PRO A 204 3.63 -16.49 -0.44
N LEU A 205 4.60 -17.11 0.23
CA LEU A 205 6.01 -16.70 0.17
C LEU A 205 6.58 -16.58 -1.26
N PRO A 206 6.26 -17.48 -2.23
CA PRO A 206 6.72 -17.32 -3.61
C PRO A 206 6.15 -16.08 -4.32
N VAL A 207 4.91 -15.70 -4.01
CA VAL A 207 4.27 -14.48 -4.54
C VAL A 207 4.93 -13.25 -3.93
N LEU A 208 5.12 -13.27 -2.60
CA LEU A 208 5.76 -12.17 -1.87
C LEU A 208 7.19 -11.91 -2.36
N ALA A 209 7.96 -12.98 -2.60
CA ALA A 209 9.32 -12.87 -3.11
C ALA A 209 9.38 -12.22 -4.51
N GLN A 210 8.49 -12.60 -5.43
CA GLN A 210 8.40 -11.98 -6.75
C GLN A 210 7.99 -10.51 -6.67
N CYS A 211 7.04 -10.18 -5.80
CA CYS A 211 6.62 -8.80 -5.57
C CYS A 211 7.77 -7.94 -5.01
N GLN A 212 8.53 -8.47 -4.05
CA GLN A 212 9.71 -7.78 -3.51
C GLN A 212 10.79 -7.57 -4.58
N GLN A 213 11.07 -8.60 -5.40
CA GLN A 213 12.05 -8.51 -6.49
C GLN A 213 11.67 -7.49 -7.56
N SER A 214 10.38 -7.22 -7.76
CA SER A 214 9.92 -6.19 -8.70
C SER A 214 10.36 -4.77 -8.32
N GLY A 215 10.67 -4.51 -7.04
CA GLY A 215 10.93 -3.16 -6.51
C GLY A 215 9.70 -2.25 -6.45
N LYS A 216 8.51 -2.76 -6.79
CA LYS A 216 7.25 -2.00 -6.85
C LYS A 216 6.34 -2.24 -5.64
N PHE A 217 6.68 -3.20 -4.78
CA PHE A 217 5.82 -3.63 -3.68
C PHE A 217 5.90 -2.72 -2.46
N LEU A 218 4.81 -2.01 -2.18
CA LEU A 218 4.63 -1.09 -1.07
C LEU A 218 3.41 -1.61 -0.27
N PRO A 219 3.60 -2.10 0.95
CA PRO A 219 4.55 -1.60 1.95
C PRO A 219 5.94 -2.28 2.01
N GLY A 220 6.16 -3.33 1.22
CA GLY A 220 7.37 -4.15 1.27
C GLY A 220 7.16 -5.47 2.02
N ALA A 221 8.00 -6.47 1.73
CA ALA A 221 7.81 -7.83 2.22
C ALA A 221 7.86 -7.95 3.75
N GLN A 222 8.78 -7.22 4.39
CA GLN A 222 8.93 -7.25 5.85
C GLN A 222 7.64 -6.87 6.57
N ALA A 223 6.94 -5.83 6.12
CA ALA A 223 5.71 -5.38 6.75
C ALA A 223 4.59 -6.42 6.66
N ILE A 224 4.47 -7.10 5.50
CA ILE A 224 3.52 -8.20 5.32
C ILE A 224 3.85 -9.39 6.21
N GLN A 225 5.13 -9.78 6.28
CA GLN A 225 5.58 -10.88 7.13
C GLN A 225 5.33 -10.61 8.61
N VAL A 226 5.57 -9.37 9.06
CA VAL A 226 5.26 -8.93 10.42
C VAL A 226 3.76 -9.05 10.71
N GLY A 227 2.89 -8.58 9.81
CA GLY A 227 1.44 -8.71 10.02
C GLY A 227 0.94 -10.16 9.97
N GLY A 228 1.62 -11.04 9.25
CA GLY A 228 1.26 -12.45 9.11
C GLY A 228 1.81 -13.39 10.20
N ASP A 229 2.75 -12.94 11.03
CA ASP A 229 3.39 -13.74 12.09
C ASP A 229 3.45 -12.98 13.42
N ARG A 230 2.67 -13.42 14.41
CA ARG A 230 2.59 -12.80 15.73
C ARG A 230 3.93 -12.76 16.47
N ARG A 231 4.88 -13.66 16.17
CA ARG A 231 6.23 -13.62 16.75
C ARG A 231 7.00 -12.39 16.25
N LEU A 232 6.95 -12.17 14.93
CA LEU A 232 7.60 -11.04 14.28
C LEU A 232 6.92 -9.72 14.66
N GLU A 233 5.59 -9.71 14.72
CA GLU A 233 4.82 -8.59 15.24
C GLU A 233 5.26 -8.20 16.66
N LYS A 234 5.24 -9.14 17.60
CA LYS A 234 5.58 -8.83 18.99
C LYS A 234 7.05 -8.42 19.15
N SER A 235 7.96 -9.00 18.37
CA SER A 235 9.37 -8.57 18.31
C SER A 235 9.52 -7.15 17.75
N LEU A 236 8.76 -6.79 16.72
CA LEU A 236 8.71 -5.43 16.19
C LEU A 236 8.22 -4.45 17.25
N LEU A 237 7.13 -4.77 17.94
CA LEU A 237 6.55 -3.92 18.98
C LEU A 237 7.54 -3.66 20.13
N GLN A 238 8.26 -4.69 20.57
CA GLN A 238 9.33 -4.55 21.56
C GLN A 238 10.46 -3.64 21.05
N THR A 239 10.90 -3.84 19.81
CA THR A 239 11.99 -3.06 19.20
C THR A 239 11.59 -1.59 19.01
N ALA A 240 10.33 -1.34 18.62
CA ALA A 240 9.77 -0.01 18.50
C ALA A 240 9.48 0.67 19.86
N GLY A 241 9.67 -0.04 20.97
CA GLY A 241 9.46 0.49 22.32
C GLY A 241 7.99 0.78 22.65
N VAL A 242 7.04 0.11 21.98
CA VAL A 242 5.60 0.30 22.21
C VAL A 242 5.05 -0.76 23.15
N ALA A 243 4.14 -0.35 24.04
CA ALA A 243 3.58 -1.24 25.04
C ALA A 243 2.64 -2.28 24.40
N THR A 244 2.72 -3.54 24.85
CA THR A 244 1.87 -4.68 24.48
C THR A 244 1.51 -5.48 25.74
N SER A 245 0.54 -6.38 25.64
CA SER A 245 0.41 -7.52 26.56
C SER A 245 1.76 -8.23 26.74
N ALA A 246 2.06 -8.65 27.97
CA ALA A 246 3.19 -9.54 28.22
C ALA A 246 2.96 -10.87 27.50
N PHE A 247 4.00 -11.40 26.85
CA PHE A 247 3.88 -12.56 25.99
C PHE A 247 5.11 -13.46 26.04
N THR A 248 4.96 -14.71 25.63
CA THR A 248 6.05 -15.65 25.36
C THR A 248 5.70 -16.59 24.21
N VAL A 249 6.73 -17.14 23.55
CA VAL A 249 6.56 -18.09 22.44
C VAL A 249 6.61 -19.51 23.00
N ILE A 250 5.65 -20.34 22.59
CA ILE A 250 5.49 -21.73 23.02
C ILE A 250 5.86 -22.66 21.87
N ASN A 251 6.94 -23.41 22.04
CA ASN A 251 7.37 -24.43 21.07
C ASN A 251 7.23 -25.86 21.63
N ASN A 252 7.18 -26.00 22.95
CA ASN A 252 7.13 -27.28 23.65
C ASN A 252 6.45 -27.14 25.02
N GLU A 253 6.28 -28.27 25.73
CA GLU A 253 5.57 -28.33 27.01
C GLU A 253 6.27 -27.54 28.12
N THR A 254 7.60 -27.47 28.06
CA THR A 254 8.40 -26.71 29.04
C THR A 254 8.11 -25.23 28.88
N ASP A 255 8.07 -24.73 27.65
CA ASP A 255 7.69 -23.33 27.35
C ASP A 255 6.27 -23.04 27.83
N PHE A 256 5.32 -23.96 27.60
CA PHE A 256 3.92 -23.84 28.02
C PHE A 256 3.78 -23.70 29.54
N ASN A 257 4.43 -24.59 30.30
CA ASN A 257 4.40 -24.54 31.76
C ASN A 257 5.12 -23.30 32.31
N ALA A 258 6.24 -22.90 31.69
CA ALA A 258 6.95 -21.67 32.05
C ALA A 258 6.08 -20.43 31.80
N ALA A 259 5.32 -20.39 30.70
CA ALA A 259 4.41 -19.29 30.40
C ALA A 259 3.33 -19.12 31.47
N ILE A 260 2.73 -20.23 31.94
CA ILE A 260 1.73 -20.20 33.01
C ILE A 260 2.35 -19.62 34.30
N ALA A 261 3.56 -20.05 34.65
CA ALA A 261 4.26 -19.59 35.84
C ALA A 261 4.66 -18.11 35.76
N GLN A 262 5.07 -17.63 34.59
CA GLN A 262 5.59 -16.27 34.40
C GLN A 262 4.50 -15.22 34.16
N LEU A 263 3.51 -15.53 33.31
CA LEU A 263 2.49 -14.56 32.88
C LEU A 263 1.25 -14.56 33.79
N GLY A 264 1.00 -15.67 34.49
CA GLY A 264 -0.16 -15.85 35.37
C GLY A 264 -1.48 -16.05 34.62
N LEU A 265 -2.46 -16.66 35.29
CA LEU A 265 -3.79 -16.90 34.71
C LEU A 265 -4.75 -15.71 34.94
N PRO A 266 -5.69 -15.44 34.01
CA PRO A 266 -5.94 -16.17 32.78
C PRO A 266 -4.95 -15.83 31.64
N LEU A 267 -4.75 -16.79 30.73
CA LEU A 267 -3.93 -16.64 29.51
C LEU A 267 -4.73 -16.84 28.23
N VAL A 268 -4.27 -16.19 27.17
CA VAL A 268 -4.72 -16.42 25.79
C VAL A 268 -3.56 -16.99 24.99
N PHE A 269 -3.76 -18.14 24.37
CA PHE A 269 -2.80 -18.74 23.44
C PHE A 269 -3.30 -18.46 22.03
N LYS A 270 -2.44 -17.93 21.17
CA LYS A 270 -2.78 -17.62 19.77
C LYS A 270 -1.82 -18.33 18.84
N SER A 271 -2.32 -18.89 17.74
CA SER A 271 -1.45 -19.35 16.66
C SER A 271 -0.63 -18.18 16.12
N ALA A 272 0.66 -18.41 15.85
CA ALA A 272 1.56 -17.39 15.36
C ALA A 272 1.21 -16.98 13.92
N LEU A 273 0.90 -17.96 13.07
CA LEU A 273 0.52 -17.81 11.68
C LEU A 273 -0.99 -18.08 11.48
N ALA A 274 -1.59 -17.45 10.47
CA ALA A 274 -2.93 -17.76 9.95
C ALA A 274 -4.11 -17.60 10.93
N GLY A 275 -3.93 -16.88 12.04
CA GLY A 275 -5.02 -16.55 12.97
C GLY A 275 -5.79 -15.31 12.53
N TYR A 276 -7.12 -15.39 12.42
CA TYR A 276 -7.98 -14.26 12.03
C TYR A 276 -9.36 -14.35 12.69
N ASP A 277 -10.00 -13.20 12.96
CA ASP A 277 -11.37 -13.09 13.51
C ASP A 277 -11.61 -14.10 14.68
N GLY A 278 -10.67 -14.18 15.63
CA GLY A 278 -10.75 -15.08 16.80
C GLY A 278 -10.39 -16.56 16.57
N LYS A 279 -10.15 -17.00 15.33
CA LYS A 279 -9.71 -18.38 15.03
C LYS A 279 -8.24 -18.61 15.40
N GLY A 280 -7.92 -19.84 15.80
CA GLY A 280 -6.58 -20.21 16.27
C GLY A 280 -6.25 -19.58 17.63
N GLN A 281 -7.27 -19.40 18.49
CA GLN A 281 -7.09 -18.87 19.83
C GLN A 281 -7.68 -19.82 20.87
N TRP A 282 -6.93 -20.04 21.95
CA TRP A 282 -7.34 -20.82 23.11
C TRP A 282 -7.23 -19.98 24.37
N ARG A 283 -8.03 -20.29 25.39
CA ARG A 283 -8.03 -19.57 26.66
C ARG A 283 -7.83 -20.55 27.80
N LEU A 284 -6.91 -20.23 28.70
CA LEU A 284 -6.69 -20.98 29.93
C LEU A 284 -7.07 -20.09 31.12
N LYS A 285 -8.15 -20.45 31.82
CA LYS A 285 -8.64 -19.71 33.00
C LYS A 285 -8.23 -20.36 34.31
N ASP A 286 -8.11 -21.69 34.33
CA ASP A 286 -7.83 -22.50 35.51
C ASP A 286 -6.67 -23.45 35.20
N ALA A 287 -5.75 -23.59 36.14
CA ALA A 287 -4.61 -24.49 36.05
C ALA A 287 -5.02 -25.96 35.87
N ALA A 288 -6.19 -26.35 36.39
CA ALA A 288 -6.70 -27.72 36.24
C ALA A 288 -6.94 -28.13 34.77
N ALA A 289 -7.22 -27.17 33.89
CA ALA A 289 -7.44 -27.41 32.47
C ALA A 289 -6.14 -27.45 31.63
N ALA A 290 -4.98 -27.11 32.24
CA ALA A 290 -3.72 -26.97 31.52
C ALA A 290 -3.26 -28.26 30.82
N PRO A 291 -3.35 -29.47 31.42
CA PRO A 291 -2.92 -30.70 30.74
C PRO A 291 -3.74 -31.02 29.48
N ALA A 292 -5.06 -30.81 29.54
CA ALA A 292 -5.93 -31.04 28.38
C ALA A 292 -5.65 -30.04 27.26
N LEU A 293 -5.50 -28.75 27.60
CA LEU A 293 -5.16 -27.73 26.63
C LEU A 293 -3.78 -28.00 25.97
N TRP A 294 -2.78 -28.42 26.75
CA TRP A 294 -1.47 -28.73 26.20
C TRP A 294 -1.54 -29.83 25.13
N GLN A 295 -2.37 -30.87 25.31
CA GLN A 295 -2.53 -31.91 24.29
C GLN A 295 -3.06 -31.34 22.97
N GLU A 296 -4.03 -30.43 23.02
CA GLU A 296 -4.54 -29.74 21.82
C GLU A 296 -3.47 -28.88 21.15
N LEU A 297 -2.72 -28.10 21.93
CA LEU A 297 -1.65 -27.24 21.42
C LEU A 297 -0.48 -28.05 20.82
N ALA A 298 -0.09 -29.15 21.46
CA ALA A 298 0.95 -30.04 20.97
C ALA A 298 0.54 -30.69 19.64
N ALA A 299 -0.71 -31.13 19.52
CA ALA A 299 -1.24 -31.66 18.27
C ALA A 299 -1.25 -30.60 17.15
N PHE A 300 -1.61 -29.35 17.49
CA PHE A 300 -1.57 -28.23 16.55
C PHE A 300 -0.14 -27.93 16.07
N LEU A 301 0.83 -27.86 16.98
CA LEU A 301 2.25 -27.65 16.64
C LEU A 301 2.82 -28.79 15.79
N ALA A 302 2.43 -30.04 16.07
CA ALA A 302 2.89 -31.19 15.30
C ALA A 302 2.32 -31.24 13.87
N ALA A 303 1.19 -30.58 13.61
CA ALA A 303 0.53 -30.58 12.30
C ALA A 303 1.26 -29.70 11.26
N ASP A 304 1.97 -28.66 11.70
CA ASP A 304 2.73 -27.77 10.83
C ASP A 304 4.02 -27.29 11.51
N PRO A 305 5.21 -27.71 11.04
CA PRO A 305 6.49 -27.33 11.65
C PRO A 305 6.82 -25.83 11.51
N GLN A 306 6.14 -25.08 10.65
CA GLN A 306 6.34 -23.62 10.55
C GLN A 306 5.57 -22.84 11.63
N GLN A 307 4.53 -23.48 12.19
CA GLN A 307 3.64 -22.88 13.14
C GLN A 307 4.29 -22.73 14.52
N ALA A 308 3.81 -21.75 15.27
CA ALA A 308 4.11 -21.60 16.67
C ALA A 308 2.87 -21.09 17.42
N ILE A 309 2.97 -21.03 18.74
CA ILE A 309 1.94 -20.43 19.59
C ILE A 309 2.58 -19.28 20.36
N VAL A 310 1.86 -18.17 20.46
CA VAL A 310 2.20 -17.05 21.34
C VAL A 310 1.22 -17.06 22.49
N ALA A 311 1.72 -17.23 23.71
CA ALA A 311 0.95 -17.07 24.93
C ALA A 311 0.98 -15.60 25.35
N GLU A 312 -0.17 -15.00 25.58
CA GLU A 312 -0.33 -13.62 26.00
C GLU A 312 -1.10 -13.56 27.32
N GLN A 313 -0.70 -12.63 28.19
CA GLN A 313 -1.46 -12.30 29.38
C GLN A 313 -2.85 -11.80 29.00
N PHE A 314 -3.89 -12.32 29.65
CA PHE A 314 -5.24 -11.80 29.44
C PHE A 314 -5.37 -10.40 30.04
N ILE A 315 -5.65 -9.42 29.19
CA ILE A 315 -5.82 -8.03 29.59
C ILE A 315 -7.29 -7.78 29.95
N ARG A 316 -7.55 -7.28 31.16
CA ARG A 316 -8.82 -6.66 31.51
C ARG A 316 -8.75 -5.20 31.08
N PHE A 317 -9.58 -4.82 30.12
CA PHE A 317 -9.57 -3.49 29.50
C PHE A 317 -10.95 -2.84 29.62
N ASP A 318 -10.98 -1.51 29.52
CA ASP A 318 -12.22 -0.73 29.58
C ASP A 318 -12.93 -0.72 28.22
N ARG A 319 -12.15 -0.64 27.14
CA ARG A 319 -12.60 -0.67 25.74
C ARG A 319 -11.47 -1.03 24.78
N GLU A 320 -11.85 -1.34 23.54
CA GLU A 320 -10.92 -1.49 22.41
C GLU A 320 -10.96 -0.24 21.55
N VAL A 321 -9.78 0.21 21.12
CA VAL A 321 -9.65 1.34 20.19
C VAL A 321 -8.67 0.98 19.08
N SER A 322 -8.72 1.68 17.95
CA SER A 322 -7.72 1.54 16.90
C SER A 322 -7.31 2.88 16.35
N LEU A 323 -6.04 2.99 15.99
CA LEU A 323 -5.52 4.11 15.22
C LEU A 323 -5.16 3.63 13.82
N VAL A 324 -5.81 4.24 12.82
CA VAL A 324 -5.45 4.08 11.42
C VAL A 324 -4.57 5.28 11.03
N GLY A 325 -3.53 5.04 10.25
CA GLY A 325 -2.68 6.12 9.74
C GLY A 325 -2.03 5.75 8.42
N ALA A 326 -1.59 6.76 7.69
CA ALA A 326 -0.86 6.62 6.44
C ALA A 326 0.56 7.16 6.58
N ARG A 327 1.53 6.45 6.01
CA ARG A 327 2.90 6.93 5.82
C ARG A 327 3.25 6.88 4.33
N ASN A 328 3.77 7.96 3.77
CA ASN A 328 4.23 7.98 2.37
C ASN A 328 5.71 7.63 2.24
N ARG A 329 6.20 7.48 1.00
CA ARG A 329 7.61 7.18 0.68
C ARG A 329 8.62 8.23 1.15
N HIS A 330 8.17 9.44 1.46
CA HIS A 330 9.02 10.52 1.98
C HIS A 330 9.01 10.58 3.52
N GLY A 331 8.30 9.67 4.19
CA GLY A 331 8.18 9.62 5.64
C GLY A 331 7.13 10.57 6.22
N GLU A 332 6.33 11.26 5.40
CA GLU A 332 5.17 12.02 5.90
C GLU A 332 4.17 11.04 6.52
N ILE A 333 3.76 11.31 7.76
CA ILE A 333 2.77 10.53 8.49
C ILE A 333 1.52 11.39 8.72
N LYS A 334 0.34 10.83 8.44
CA LYS A 334 -0.95 11.37 8.85
C LYS A 334 -1.80 10.30 9.48
N VAL A 335 -2.32 10.57 10.67
CA VAL A 335 -3.16 9.64 11.44
C VAL A 335 -4.61 10.11 11.46
N TYR A 336 -5.54 9.17 11.46
CA TYR A 336 -6.95 9.45 11.70
C TYR A 336 -7.22 9.61 13.20
N PRO A 337 -8.38 10.15 13.59
CA PRO A 337 -8.84 10.10 14.97
C PRO A 337 -8.86 8.67 15.50
N LEU A 338 -8.43 8.51 16.75
CA LEU A 338 -8.57 7.29 17.51
C LEU A 338 -10.04 6.87 17.49
N THR A 339 -10.28 5.61 17.14
CA THR A 339 -11.62 5.09 16.88
C THR A 339 -11.93 4.00 17.90
N GLU A 340 -13.09 4.08 18.56
CA GLU A 340 -13.55 3.05 19.49
C GLU A 340 -14.18 1.88 18.73
N ASN A 341 -13.83 0.65 19.11
CA ASN A 341 -14.22 -0.56 18.41
C ASN A 341 -14.98 -1.50 19.35
N HIS A 342 -16.08 -2.05 18.86
CA HIS A 342 -16.86 -3.05 19.57
C HIS A 342 -16.83 -4.37 18.81
N HIS A 343 -16.32 -5.41 19.47
CA HIS A 343 -16.22 -6.75 18.92
C HIS A 343 -17.26 -7.68 19.54
N VAL A 344 -17.87 -8.51 18.70
CA VAL A 344 -18.79 -9.58 19.11
C VAL A 344 -18.19 -10.90 18.67
N ASN A 345 -17.97 -11.81 19.63
CA ASN A 345 -17.36 -13.12 19.38
C ASN A 345 -16.02 -13.05 18.61
N GLY A 346 -15.23 -12.00 18.85
CA GLY A 346 -13.93 -11.80 18.19
C GLY A 346 -14.01 -11.20 16.78
N VAL A 347 -15.18 -10.72 16.35
CA VAL A 347 -15.37 -10.03 15.05
C VAL A 347 -15.78 -8.60 15.29
N LEU A 348 -15.14 -7.65 14.60
CA LEU A 348 -15.50 -6.23 14.67
C LEU A 348 -16.93 -6.03 14.18
N SER A 349 -17.80 -5.51 15.04
CA SER A 349 -19.17 -5.15 14.71
C SER A 349 -19.29 -3.65 14.43
N VAL A 350 -18.91 -2.81 15.40
CA VAL A 350 -19.08 -1.37 15.32
C VAL A 350 -17.75 -0.64 15.50
N SER A 351 -17.51 0.39 14.69
CA SER A 351 -16.45 1.38 14.93
C SER A 351 -17.05 2.78 15.07
N LEU A 352 -16.68 3.49 16.13
CA LEU A 352 -17.17 4.82 16.45
C LEU A 352 -16.02 5.84 16.41
N ALA A 353 -16.10 6.77 15.47
CA ALA A 353 -15.22 7.91 15.37
C ALA A 353 -15.94 9.17 15.83
N ARG A 354 -15.37 9.82 16.85
CA ARG A 354 -15.84 11.08 17.43
C ARG A 354 -14.64 11.81 18.03
N PRO A 355 -14.74 13.11 18.34
CA PRO A 355 -13.72 13.77 19.15
C PRO A 355 -13.50 12.99 20.45
N LEU A 356 -12.26 12.55 20.71
CA LEU A 356 -11.85 11.83 21.90
C LEU A 356 -10.82 12.65 22.69
N ASP A 357 -10.43 12.12 23.85
CA ASP A 357 -9.38 12.67 24.69
C ASP A 357 -8.06 12.85 23.92
N THR A 358 -7.54 14.08 23.97
CA THR A 358 -6.28 14.48 23.36
C THR A 358 -5.07 13.68 23.87
N ALA A 359 -5.08 13.24 25.14
CA ALA A 359 -3.96 12.49 25.70
C ALA A 359 -3.84 11.09 25.09
N LEU A 360 -4.96 10.38 24.98
CA LEU A 360 -5.03 9.05 24.33
C LEU A 360 -4.69 9.14 22.84
N GLN A 361 -5.17 10.17 22.15
CA GLN A 361 -4.82 10.42 20.75
C GLN A 361 -3.30 10.57 20.60
N GLN A 362 -2.67 11.42 21.42
CA GLN A 362 -1.23 11.63 21.36
C GLN A 362 -0.42 10.36 21.68
N GLN A 363 -0.86 9.56 22.66
CA GLN A 363 -0.24 8.28 22.97
C GLN A 363 -0.29 7.33 21.76
N ALA A 364 -1.47 7.18 21.13
CA ALA A 364 -1.64 6.32 19.97
C ALA A 364 -0.78 6.80 18.79
N GLU A 365 -0.70 8.10 18.55
CA GLU A 365 0.12 8.71 17.50
C GLU A 365 1.61 8.42 17.67
N GLN A 366 2.13 8.55 18.89
CA GLN A 366 3.52 8.23 19.20
C GLN A 366 3.82 6.76 18.92
N MET A 367 2.92 5.85 19.34
CA MET A 367 3.06 4.41 19.11
C MET A 367 2.97 4.08 17.61
N PHE A 368 2.07 4.73 16.87
CA PHE A 368 1.95 4.56 15.43
C PHE A 368 3.21 5.02 14.69
N THR A 369 3.70 6.21 14.99
CA THR A 369 4.92 6.76 14.40
C THR A 369 6.10 5.82 14.62
N ALA A 370 6.32 5.36 15.85
CA ALA A 370 7.40 4.44 16.19
C ALA A 370 7.35 3.14 15.35
N VAL A 371 6.16 2.52 15.24
CA VAL A 371 5.99 1.29 14.44
C VAL A 371 6.17 1.56 12.94
N ALA A 372 5.58 2.64 12.40
CA ALA A 372 5.64 2.97 10.99
C ALA A 372 7.06 3.35 10.54
N GLU A 373 7.83 4.05 11.38
CA GLU A 373 9.23 4.36 11.13
C GLU A 373 10.13 3.13 11.21
N GLN A 374 9.94 2.28 12.22
CA GLN A 374 10.71 1.05 12.39
C GLN A 374 10.56 0.09 11.19
N LEU A 375 9.37 0.07 10.56
CA LEU A 375 9.09 -0.68 9.34
C LEU A 375 9.51 0.04 8.06
N ASN A 376 9.88 1.32 8.13
CA ASN A 376 9.95 2.23 6.98
C ASN A 376 8.69 2.09 6.08
N TYR A 377 7.53 2.02 6.72
CA TYR A 377 6.27 1.61 6.09
C TYR A 377 5.78 2.58 5.02
N VAL A 378 5.16 2.08 3.94
CA VAL A 378 4.51 2.92 2.92
C VAL A 378 3.11 2.38 2.65
N GLY A 379 2.10 3.24 2.85
CA GLY A 379 0.70 2.88 2.74
C GLY A 379 -0.07 3.25 4.01
N VAL A 380 -1.19 2.56 4.22
CA VAL A 380 -1.99 2.64 5.44
C VAL A 380 -1.71 1.45 6.35
N LEU A 381 -1.47 1.73 7.62
CA LEU A 381 -1.30 0.78 8.72
C LEU A 381 -2.44 1.03 9.72
N ALA A 382 -2.93 -0.02 10.37
CA ALA A 382 -3.77 0.10 11.54
C ALA A 382 -3.12 -0.59 12.74
N ILE A 383 -3.29 0.03 13.91
CA ILE A 383 -2.89 -0.52 15.20
C ILE A 383 -4.13 -0.62 16.06
N GLU A 384 -4.40 -1.81 16.58
CA GLU A 384 -5.44 -2.04 17.57
C GLU A 384 -4.85 -1.97 18.97
N PHE A 385 -5.61 -1.40 19.90
CA PHE A 385 -5.21 -1.21 21.28
C PHE A 385 -6.30 -1.66 22.25
N PHE A 386 -5.84 -2.17 23.39
CA PHE A 386 -6.62 -2.18 24.61
C PHE A 386 -6.39 -0.86 25.36
N ASP A 387 -7.48 -0.19 25.76
CA ASP A 387 -7.44 0.94 26.69
C ASP A 387 -7.62 0.40 28.12
N VAL A 388 -6.60 0.58 28.96
CA VAL A 388 -6.60 0.17 30.37
C VAL A 388 -6.39 1.42 31.22
N GLN A 389 -7.48 2.01 31.70
CA GLN A 389 -7.48 3.20 32.55
C GLN A 389 -6.68 4.38 31.93
N GLY A 390 -6.82 4.59 30.63
CA GLY A 390 -6.12 5.66 29.90
C GLY A 390 -4.71 5.28 29.43
N LYS A 391 -4.30 4.02 29.58
CA LYS A 391 -3.03 3.49 29.06
C LYS A 391 -3.29 2.51 27.92
N LEU A 392 -2.83 2.88 26.73
CA LEU A 392 -2.91 2.01 25.55
C LEU A 392 -1.86 0.88 25.56
N LEU A 393 -2.32 -0.34 25.24
CA LEU A 393 -1.50 -1.51 24.95
C LEU A 393 -1.83 -2.02 23.55
N VAL A 394 -0.83 -2.18 22.69
CA VAL A 394 -1.04 -2.76 21.34
C VAL A 394 -1.53 -4.19 21.47
N ASN A 395 -2.65 -4.48 20.82
CA ASN A 395 -3.17 -5.83 20.64
C ASN A 395 -2.55 -6.47 19.39
N GLU A 396 -2.76 -5.86 18.22
CA GLU A 396 -2.28 -6.33 16.91
C GLU A 396 -2.10 -5.21 15.89
N LEU A 397 -1.35 -5.51 14.82
CA LEU A 397 -1.06 -4.66 13.68
C LEU A 397 -1.72 -5.20 12.42
N ALA A 398 -2.29 -4.31 11.60
CA ALA A 398 -2.75 -4.65 10.27
C ALA A 398 -2.02 -3.77 9.24
N PRO A 399 -1.01 -4.30 8.50
CA PRO A 399 -0.20 -3.54 7.53
C PRO A 399 -0.94 -3.31 6.22
N ARG A 400 -2.17 -2.79 6.31
CA ARG A 400 -3.10 -2.53 5.22
C ARG A 400 -4.20 -1.57 5.67
N VAL A 401 -5.05 -1.16 4.74
CA VAL A 401 -6.36 -0.61 5.09
C VAL A 401 -7.15 -1.57 5.98
N HIS A 402 -7.89 -1.01 6.94
CA HIS A 402 -8.49 -1.77 8.03
C HIS A 402 -9.99 -1.55 8.16
N ASN A 403 -10.70 -2.57 8.65
CA ASN A 403 -12.15 -2.54 8.81
C ASN A 403 -12.59 -1.39 9.73
N SER A 404 -11.85 -1.16 10.82
CA SER A 404 -12.12 -0.07 11.76
C SER A 404 -11.92 1.34 11.18
N GLY A 405 -11.31 1.46 10.00
CA GLY A 405 -11.18 2.73 9.29
C GLY A 405 -12.26 2.99 8.23
N HIS A 406 -13.25 2.09 8.05
CA HIS A 406 -14.25 2.23 6.97
C HIS A 406 -15.13 3.48 7.14
N TRP A 407 -15.34 3.93 8.39
CA TRP A 407 -16.02 5.20 8.69
C TRP A 407 -15.39 6.41 7.98
N THR A 408 -14.08 6.36 7.67
CA THR A 408 -13.35 7.47 7.00
C THR A 408 -13.89 7.77 5.60
N GLN A 409 -14.68 6.88 4.99
CA GLN A 409 -15.36 7.12 3.72
C GLN A 409 -16.43 8.22 3.79
N GLN A 410 -16.93 8.54 4.98
CA GLN A 410 -17.94 9.58 5.19
C GLN A 410 -17.61 10.60 6.28
N GLY A 411 -16.79 10.20 7.26
CA GLY A 411 -16.47 11.02 8.44
C GLY A 411 -15.16 11.80 8.35
N ALA A 412 -14.30 11.54 7.37
CA ALA A 412 -13.00 12.19 7.23
C ALA A 412 -12.85 12.94 5.89
N ASP A 413 -11.96 13.92 5.83
CA ASP A 413 -11.64 14.66 4.59
C ASP A 413 -11.17 13.75 3.45
N CYS A 414 -10.28 12.80 3.77
CA CYS A 414 -9.73 11.83 2.83
C CYS A 414 -9.84 10.44 3.45
N CYS A 415 -10.50 9.50 2.77
CA CYS A 415 -10.67 8.15 3.31
C CYS A 415 -9.36 7.36 3.30
N GLN A 416 -9.27 6.34 4.15
CA GLN A 416 -8.06 5.51 4.27
C GLN A 416 -7.65 4.88 2.93
N PHE A 417 -8.61 4.52 2.07
CA PHE A 417 -8.33 3.90 0.78
C PHE A 417 -7.65 4.87 -0.18
N ALA A 418 -8.12 6.12 -0.23
CA ALA A 418 -7.50 7.17 -1.02
C ALA A 418 -6.10 7.50 -0.47
N ASN A 419 -5.93 7.61 0.84
CA ASN A 419 -4.62 7.86 1.45
C ASN A 419 -3.63 6.69 1.27
N HIS A 420 -4.11 5.44 1.29
CA HIS A 420 -3.29 4.27 0.99
C HIS A 420 -2.74 4.33 -0.44
N LEU A 421 -3.60 4.62 -1.42
CA LEU A 421 -3.19 4.77 -2.81
C LEU A 421 -2.28 5.99 -3.00
N ARG A 422 -2.60 7.13 -2.39
CA ARG A 422 -1.74 8.32 -2.47
C ARG A 422 -0.33 8.03 -1.93
N ALA A 423 -0.23 7.36 -0.77
CA ALA A 423 1.03 6.94 -0.20
C ALA A 423 1.83 6.02 -1.13
N ALA A 424 1.19 4.97 -1.65
CA ALA A 424 1.83 3.99 -2.53
C ALA A 424 2.25 4.62 -3.87
N CYS A 425 1.42 5.49 -4.43
CA CYS A 425 1.63 6.18 -5.71
C CYS A 425 2.57 7.40 -5.62
N GLY A 426 3.01 7.78 -4.41
CA GLY A 426 3.88 8.96 -4.22
C GLY A 426 3.16 10.30 -4.39
N LEU A 427 1.84 10.32 -4.24
CA LEU A 427 1.05 11.55 -4.17
C LEU A 427 1.10 12.13 -2.74
N PRO A 428 0.94 13.45 -2.54
CA PRO A 428 0.85 14.05 -1.20
C PRO A 428 -0.25 13.37 -0.38
N LEU A 429 -0.12 13.22 0.94
CA LEU A 429 -1.21 12.65 1.74
C LEU A 429 -2.37 13.64 1.90
N GLY A 430 -3.60 13.13 1.86
CA GLY A 430 -4.81 13.90 2.14
C GLY A 430 -4.99 14.17 3.63
N SER A 431 -5.77 15.20 3.97
CA SER A 431 -6.17 15.48 5.35
C SER A 431 -6.89 14.28 5.96
N THR A 432 -6.57 13.98 7.21
CA THR A 432 -7.20 12.92 8.01
C THR A 432 -8.16 13.49 9.04
N ALA A 433 -8.50 14.78 8.94
CA ALA A 433 -9.35 15.48 9.89
C ALA A 433 -10.74 14.82 9.99
N LEU A 434 -11.26 14.75 11.22
CA LEU A 434 -12.64 14.38 11.49
C LEU A 434 -13.55 15.53 11.08
N ILE A 435 -14.42 15.30 10.10
CA ILE A 435 -15.39 16.28 9.64
C ILE A 435 -16.68 16.21 10.44
N ARG A 436 -17.03 15.01 10.90
CA ARG A 436 -18.23 14.75 11.68
C ARG A 436 -18.12 13.42 12.42
N PRO A 437 -18.76 13.27 13.60
CA PRO A 437 -18.93 11.98 14.23
C PRO A 437 -19.57 10.97 13.27
N THR A 438 -18.96 9.80 13.17
CA THR A 438 -19.41 8.73 12.27
C THR A 438 -19.28 7.38 12.95
N LEU A 439 -20.30 6.56 12.78
CA LEU A 439 -20.35 5.18 13.20
C LEU A 439 -20.31 4.28 11.96
N MET A 440 -19.55 3.18 12.03
CA MET A 440 -19.55 2.12 11.04
C MET A 440 -20.11 0.84 11.66
N VAL A 441 -21.12 0.22 11.03
CA VAL A 441 -21.69 -1.08 11.41
C VAL A 441 -21.36 -2.10 10.33
N ASN A 442 -20.75 -3.23 10.69
CA ASN A 442 -20.55 -4.34 9.76
C ASN A 442 -21.85 -5.11 9.50
N ILE A 443 -22.02 -5.53 8.25
CA ILE A 443 -23.08 -6.46 7.86
C ILE A 443 -22.44 -7.83 7.69
N LEU A 444 -22.72 -8.74 8.64
CA LEU A 444 -22.17 -10.09 8.68
C LEU A 444 -23.23 -11.11 8.24
N GLY A 445 -22.89 -11.96 7.29
CA GLY A 445 -23.76 -13.07 6.87
C GLY A 445 -24.98 -12.69 6.05
N GLU A 446 -25.39 -11.42 6.05
CA GLU A 446 -26.55 -10.93 5.31
C GLU A 446 -26.18 -10.26 3.99
N ASP A 447 -27.01 -10.49 2.98
CA ASP A 447 -26.94 -9.91 1.65
C ASP A 447 -28.03 -8.85 1.39
N GLN A 448 -28.85 -8.58 2.40
CA GLN A 448 -29.87 -7.54 2.36
C GLN A 448 -30.04 -6.88 3.73
N VAL A 449 -30.45 -5.62 3.70
CA VAL A 449 -30.94 -4.84 4.84
C VAL A 449 -32.18 -4.07 4.37
N PRO A 450 -33.11 -3.66 5.25
CA PRO A 450 -34.30 -2.92 4.83
C PRO A 450 -33.95 -1.62 4.11
N ASN A 451 -34.54 -1.37 2.93
CA ASN A 451 -34.26 -0.15 2.17
C ASN A 451 -34.65 1.13 2.92
N SER A 452 -35.55 1.05 3.89
CA SER A 452 -35.95 2.18 4.74
C SER A 452 -34.78 2.83 5.49
N ILE A 453 -33.68 2.09 5.74
CA ILE A 453 -32.50 2.71 6.37
C ILE A 453 -31.89 3.82 5.49
N LEU A 454 -32.08 3.75 4.16
CA LEU A 454 -31.55 4.75 3.22
C LEU A 454 -32.26 6.12 3.35
N GLU A 455 -33.40 6.17 4.04
CA GLU A 455 -34.10 7.41 4.36
C GLU A 455 -33.42 8.17 5.51
N LEU A 456 -32.56 7.52 6.30
CA LEU A 456 -31.84 8.16 7.39
C LEU A 456 -30.80 9.15 6.83
N PRO A 457 -30.81 10.42 7.27
CA PRO A 457 -29.86 11.41 6.79
C PRO A 457 -28.41 11.00 7.07
N ALA A 458 -27.54 11.22 6.09
CA ALA A 458 -26.10 10.92 6.15
C ALA A 458 -25.77 9.46 6.50
N LEU A 459 -26.62 8.52 6.08
CA LEU A 459 -26.32 7.09 6.01
C LEU A 459 -25.68 6.74 4.66
N GLY A 460 -24.61 5.95 4.69
CA GLY A 460 -23.98 5.33 3.51
C GLY A 460 -23.98 3.82 3.63
N LEU A 461 -24.60 3.14 2.66
CA LEU A 461 -24.59 1.69 2.58
C LEU A 461 -23.52 1.23 1.58
N HIS A 462 -22.66 0.30 2.01
CA HIS A 462 -21.55 -0.21 1.23
C HIS A 462 -21.62 -1.73 1.10
N TRP A 463 -22.16 -2.22 -0.02
CA TRP A 463 -22.14 -3.65 -0.37
C TRP A 463 -20.85 -4.05 -1.08
N TYR A 464 -20.34 -5.24 -0.76
CA TYR A 464 -19.07 -5.74 -1.33
C TYR A 464 -19.24 -6.61 -2.58
N GLY A 465 -20.48 -6.86 -3.03
CA GLY A 465 -20.75 -7.70 -4.21
C GLY A 465 -20.36 -9.17 -3.99
N LYS A 466 -20.52 -9.67 -2.77
CA LYS A 466 -20.18 -11.05 -2.37
C LYS A 466 -21.42 -11.92 -2.36
N THR A 467 -21.24 -13.22 -2.60
CA THR A 467 -22.27 -14.24 -2.34
C THR A 467 -22.45 -14.47 -0.85
N LYS A 468 -23.72 -14.57 -0.41
CA LYS A 468 -24.14 -14.78 0.98
C LYS A 468 -23.46 -16.00 1.59
N ARG A 469 -22.91 -15.83 2.80
CA ARG A 469 -22.31 -16.91 3.60
C ARG A 469 -22.30 -16.50 5.06
N ALA A 470 -22.74 -17.39 5.96
CA ALA A 470 -22.76 -17.13 7.40
C ALA A 470 -21.40 -16.63 7.93
N GLY A 471 -21.43 -15.59 8.76
CA GLY A 471 -20.24 -14.95 9.35
C GLY A 471 -19.32 -14.20 8.38
N ARG A 472 -19.62 -14.15 7.07
CA ARG A 472 -18.82 -13.40 6.09
C ARG A 472 -19.13 -11.91 6.20
N LYS A 473 -18.11 -11.05 6.16
CA LYS A 473 -18.29 -9.59 5.97
C LYS A 473 -18.85 -9.33 4.57
N MET A 474 -20.13 -8.95 4.48
CA MET A 474 -20.91 -8.78 3.24
C MET A 474 -21.03 -7.32 2.81
N GLY A 475 -21.03 -6.40 3.79
CA GLY A 475 -21.05 -4.97 3.58
C GLY A 475 -20.79 -4.22 4.89
N HIS A 476 -20.95 -2.90 4.86
CA HIS A 476 -21.03 -2.08 6.06
C HIS A 476 -21.96 -0.88 5.85
N ILE A 477 -22.40 -0.30 6.95
CA ILE A 477 -23.18 0.93 7.00
C ILE A 477 -22.32 1.98 7.70
N ASN A 478 -22.13 3.13 7.07
CA ASN A 478 -21.63 4.32 7.73
C ASN A 478 -22.82 5.21 8.08
N LEU A 479 -22.89 5.72 9.30
CA LEU A 479 -23.90 6.66 9.76
C LEU A 479 -23.21 7.86 10.40
N SER A 480 -23.43 9.05 9.85
CA SER A 480 -22.80 10.28 10.34
C SER A 480 -23.83 11.29 10.85
N ALA A 481 -23.41 12.24 11.70
CA ALA A 481 -24.25 13.33 12.18
C ALA A 481 -23.43 14.57 12.52
N ASN A 482 -24.06 15.74 12.76
CA ASN A 482 -23.32 16.97 13.07
C ASN A 482 -22.81 17.02 14.52
N SER A 483 -23.32 16.15 15.39
CA SER A 483 -22.90 16.03 16.79
C SER A 483 -23.05 14.59 17.28
N THR A 484 -22.37 14.23 18.38
CA THR A 484 -22.52 12.91 19.01
C THR A 484 -23.94 12.64 19.49
N ALA A 485 -24.64 13.67 20.00
CA ALA A 485 -26.02 13.54 20.44
C ALA A 485 -26.97 13.22 19.26
N GLU A 486 -26.79 13.91 18.13
CA GLU A 486 -27.56 13.62 16.92
C GLU A 486 -27.20 12.23 16.35
N LEU A 487 -25.92 11.83 16.39
CA LEU A 487 -25.49 10.50 15.97
C LEU A 487 -26.18 9.42 16.79
N LYS A 488 -26.24 9.60 18.12
CA LYS A 488 -26.94 8.68 19.04
C LYS A 488 -28.42 8.56 18.69
N ALA A 489 -29.10 9.68 18.44
CA ALA A 489 -30.52 9.68 18.07
C ALA A 489 -30.77 8.96 16.73
N ARG A 490 -29.93 9.21 15.71
CA ARG A 490 -30.03 8.50 14.42
C ARG A 490 -29.68 7.03 14.54
N PHE A 491 -28.73 6.68 15.41
CA PHE A 491 -28.34 5.29 15.64
C PHE A 491 -29.48 4.51 16.29
N ALA A 492 -30.22 5.10 17.23
CA ALA A 492 -31.45 4.51 17.76
C ALA A 492 -32.48 4.22 16.66
N GLN A 493 -32.71 5.18 15.75
CA GLN A 493 -33.61 4.98 14.60
C GLN A 493 -33.10 3.88 13.66
N LEU A 494 -31.80 3.79 13.43
CA LEU A 494 -31.20 2.72 12.62
C LEU A 494 -31.45 1.35 13.27
N ILE A 495 -31.30 1.23 14.59
CA ILE A 495 -31.55 0.00 15.33
C ILE A 495 -33.01 -0.43 15.17
N ASP A 496 -33.97 0.49 15.29
CA ASP A 496 -35.41 0.20 15.11
C ASP A 496 -35.74 -0.34 13.71
N LEU A 497 -34.96 0.05 12.69
CA LEU A 497 -35.15 -0.37 11.31
C LEU A 497 -34.41 -1.67 10.96
N LEU A 498 -33.35 -2.03 11.69
CA LEU A 498 -32.55 -3.22 11.42
C LEU A 498 -33.12 -4.46 12.13
N PRO A 499 -33.00 -5.67 11.53
CA PRO A 499 -33.44 -6.87 12.20
C PRO A 499 -32.60 -7.17 13.45
N ALA A 500 -33.20 -7.12 14.64
CA ALA A 500 -32.51 -7.35 15.91
C ALA A 500 -31.79 -8.71 15.98
N ALA A 501 -32.32 -9.75 15.31
CA ALA A 501 -31.68 -11.06 15.24
C ALA A 501 -30.35 -11.06 14.46
N THR A 502 -30.19 -10.12 13.52
CA THR A 502 -28.97 -9.96 12.71
C THR A 502 -27.95 -9.06 13.41
N PHE A 503 -28.44 -8.07 14.16
CA PHE A 503 -27.61 -7.04 14.81
C PHE A 503 -27.87 -6.94 16.33
N PRO A 504 -27.80 -8.05 17.08
CA PRO A 504 -28.21 -8.10 18.49
C PRO A 504 -27.39 -7.19 19.42
N GLU A 505 -26.18 -6.80 19.02
CA GLU A 505 -25.24 -6.01 19.81
C GLU A 505 -25.48 -4.49 19.76
N LEU A 506 -26.27 -4.00 18.80
CA LEU A 506 -26.35 -2.55 18.57
C LEU A 506 -27.06 -1.81 19.70
N GLU A 507 -28.02 -2.44 20.38
CA GLU A 507 -28.67 -1.86 21.56
C GLU A 507 -27.69 -1.64 22.71
N GLN A 508 -26.77 -2.59 22.93
CA GLN A 508 -25.71 -2.45 23.92
C GLN A 508 -24.77 -1.30 23.55
N MET A 509 -24.41 -1.19 22.28
CA MET A 509 -23.56 -0.11 21.79
C MET A 509 -24.23 1.27 21.91
N LEU A 510 -25.55 1.36 21.70
CA LEU A 510 -26.31 2.60 21.85
C LEU A 510 -26.23 3.17 23.27
N GLN A 511 -26.13 2.31 24.28
CA GLN A 511 -25.97 2.71 25.68
C GLN A 511 -24.57 3.27 25.98
N GLN A 512 -23.57 2.91 25.17
CA GLN A 512 -22.16 3.34 25.31
C GLN A 512 -21.85 4.64 24.54
N LEU A 513 -22.69 5.01 23.57
CA LEU A 513 -22.70 6.31 22.88
C LEU A 513 -23.21 7.44 23.77
#